data_AF-A0A267DH38-F1
#
_entry.id   AF-A0A267DH38-F1
#
_cell.length_a   1.000
_cell.length_b   1.000
_cell.length_c   1.000
_cell.angle_alpha   90.00
_cell.angle_beta   90.00
_cell.angle_gamma   90.00
#
_symmetry.space_group_name_H-M   'P 1'
#
loop_
_entity.id
_entity.type
_entity.pdbx_description
1 polymer ?
#
loop_
_entity_poly.entity_id
_entity_poly.type
_entity_poly.pdbx_seq_one_letter_code
_entity_poly.pdbx_strand_id
1 'polypeptide(L)'
;NLLGGALFGLARGFPLCCLLTACGATGCYLMSRHFGKRLVERAFHRRLEPLRRRVQQNRRSLFAMLLSLRLFPMSPNWFLNMASPLLGVPLLHFFPSVFLGLMPYNFITVEAGCMLSSLTSISDLFSTGTMLKLTVLSGLVAAFVLLKRRYASPETLRQSEYSDGLLNGKGL
;
A
#
# COMPACT_ATOMS: atom_id res chain seq x y z
N ASN A 1 4.69 -10.03 3.44
CA ASN A 1 5.45 -9.96 2.17
C ASN A 1 6.94 -10.05 2.39
N LEU A 2 7.57 -9.16 3.16
CA LEU A 2 9.01 -9.20 3.45
C LEU A 2 9.46 -10.55 4.03
N LEU A 3 8.82 -10.99 5.11
CA LEU A 3 9.08 -12.30 5.73
C LEU A 3 8.86 -13.47 4.75
N GLY A 4 7.86 -13.36 3.88
CA GLY A 4 7.57 -14.38 2.87
C GLY A 4 8.69 -14.50 1.83
N GLY A 5 9.31 -13.38 1.45
CA GLY A 5 10.52 -13.39 0.61
C GLY A 5 11.74 -13.95 1.34
N ALA A 6 11.93 -13.58 2.61
CA ALA A 6 13.03 -14.11 3.41
C ALA A 6 12.97 -15.63 3.61
N LEU A 7 11.77 -16.18 3.85
CA LEU A 7 11.59 -17.61 4.15
C LEU A 7 11.47 -18.51 2.91
N PHE A 8 10.79 -18.04 1.86
CA PHE A 8 10.41 -18.87 0.71
C PHE A 8 11.07 -18.46 -0.61
N GLY A 9 11.89 -17.40 -0.60
CA GLY A 9 12.50 -16.82 -1.80
C GLY A 9 11.49 -16.20 -2.75
N LEU A 10 11.97 -15.67 -3.88
CA LEU A 10 11.12 -14.93 -4.83
C LEU A 10 10.10 -15.86 -5.53
N ALA A 11 10.55 -17.01 -6.02
CA ALA A 11 9.73 -17.90 -6.85
C ALA A 11 8.48 -18.45 -6.15
N ARG A 12 8.57 -18.77 -4.85
CA ARG A 12 7.46 -19.28 -4.04
C ARG A 12 6.84 -18.19 -3.17
N GLY A 13 7.66 -17.28 -2.61
CA GLY A 13 7.19 -16.19 -1.77
C GLY A 13 6.34 -15.17 -2.51
N PHE A 14 6.66 -14.84 -3.76
CA PHE A 14 5.89 -13.88 -4.56
C PHE A 14 4.43 -14.30 -4.80
N PRO A 15 4.14 -15.47 -5.40
CA PRO A 15 2.75 -15.88 -5.64
C PRO A 15 1.97 -16.07 -4.32
N LEU A 16 2.61 -16.60 -3.27
CA LEU A 16 2.01 -16.73 -1.95
C LEU A 16 1.65 -15.38 -1.33
N CYS A 17 2.56 -14.40 -1.41
CA CYS A 17 2.31 -13.05 -0.89
C CYS A 17 1.20 -12.34 -1.68
N CYS A 18 1.16 -12.50 -3.00
CA CYS A 18 0.08 -11.96 -3.84
C CYS A 18 -1.28 -12.56 -3.48
N LEU A 19 -1.36 -13.89 -3.32
CA LEU A 19 -2.57 -14.57 -2.89
C LEU A 19 -3.00 -14.14 -1.48
N LEU A 20 -2.07 -14.13 -0.52
CA LEU A 20 -2.35 -13.72 0.85
C LEU A 20 -2.85 -12.28 0.93
N THR A 21 -2.25 -11.37 0.14
CA THR A 21 -2.68 -9.97 0.06
C THR A 21 -4.09 -9.87 -0.55
N ALA A 22 -4.39 -10.62 -1.60
CA ALA A 22 -5.71 -10.65 -2.20
C ALA A 22 -6.77 -11.25 -1.26
N CYS A 23 -6.44 -12.32 -0.54
CA CYS A 23 -7.29 -12.93 0.49
C CYS A 23 -7.55 -11.96 1.65
N GLY A 24 -6.51 -11.30 2.17
CA GLY A 24 -6.64 -10.30 3.24
C GLY A 24 -7.51 -9.11 2.82
N ALA A 25 -7.28 -8.57 1.61
CA ALA A 25 -8.11 -7.51 1.06
C ALA A 25 -9.57 -7.94 0.89
N THR A 26 -9.80 -9.19 0.50
CA THR A 26 -11.15 -9.77 0.39
C THR A 26 -11.80 -9.90 1.77
N GLY A 27 -11.05 -10.30 2.81
CA GLY A 27 -11.53 -10.31 4.19
C GLY A 27 -11.97 -8.91 4.65
N CYS A 28 -11.13 -7.89 4.42
CA CYS A 28 -11.48 -6.49 4.71
C CYS A 28 -12.72 -6.02 3.93
N TYR A 29 -12.83 -6.41 2.66
CA TYR A 29 -14.00 -6.13 1.84
C TYR A 29 -15.27 -6.74 2.46
N LEU A 30 -15.22 -8.01 2.89
CA LEU A 30 -16.37 -8.70 3.48
C LEU A 30 -16.76 -8.09 4.83
N MET A 31 -15.77 -7.80 5.68
CA MET A 31 -15.99 -7.10 6.95
C MET A 31 -16.64 -5.73 6.73
N SER A 32 -16.10 -4.92 5.82
CA SER A 32 -16.71 -3.62 5.49
C SER A 32 -18.09 -3.75 4.86
N ARG A 33 -18.34 -4.78 4.06
CA ARG A 33 -19.67 -5.05 3.51
C ARG A 33 -20.71 -5.34 4.60
N HIS A 34 -20.33 -6.08 5.64
CA HIS A 34 -21.25 -6.48 6.70
C HIS A 34 -21.45 -5.37 7.75
N PHE A 35 -20.37 -4.78 8.24
CA PHE A 35 -20.39 -3.76 9.30
C PHE A 35 -20.47 -2.33 8.75
N GLY A 36 -19.68 -2.04 7.72
CA GLY A 36 -19.53 -0.70 7.15
C GLY A 36 -20.81 -0.20 6.49
N LYS A 37 -21.59 -1.07 5.83
CA LYS A 37 -22.79 -0.63 5.09
C LYS A 37 -23.81 0.09 6.00
N ARG A 38 -24.08 -0.45 7.19
CA ARG A 38 -25.04 0.15 8.14
C ARG A 38 -24.51 1.44 8.79
N LEU A 39 -23.23 1.46 9.15
CA LEU A 39 -22.61 2.61 9.81
C LEU A 39 -22.48 3.80 8.86
N VAL A 40 -22.08 3.53 7.62
CA VAL A 40 -21.74 4.53 6.63
C VAL A 40 -22.98 5.10 5.94
N GLU A 41 -24.05 4.31 5.77
CA GLU A 41 -25.35 4.83 5.32
C GLU A 41 -25.94 5.84 6.32
N ARG A 42 -25.63 5.73 7.62
CA ARG A 42 -26.06 6.70 8.63
C ARG A 42 -25.16 7.94 8.70
N ALA A 43 -23.84 7.78 8.60
CA ALA A 43 -22.88 8.86 8.85
C ALA A 43 -22.46 9.65 7.59
N PHE A 44 -22.37 9.01 6.41
CA PHE A 44 -21.68 9.60 5.23
C PHE A 44 -22.44 9.44 3.91
N HIS A 45 -23.76 9.20 3.94
CA HIS A 45 -24.56 8.99 2.72
C HIS A 45 -24.38 10.10 1.67
N ARG A 46 -24.38 11.36 2.09
CA ARG A 46 -24.23 12.54 1.21
C ARG A 46 -22.88 12.59 0.46
N ARG A 47 -21.80 12.11 1.06
CA ARG A 47 -20.46 12.11 0.42
C ARG A 47 -20.25 10.89 -0.50
N LEU A 48 -20.98 9.81 -0.26
CA LEU A 48 -20.88 8.57 -1.03
C LEU A 48 -21.70 8.57 -2.31
N GLU A 49 -22.84 9.25 -2.35
CA GLU A 49 -23.67 9.38 -3.54
C GLU A 49 -22.88 9.76 -4.81
N PRO A 50 -22.07 10.84 -4.82
CA PRO A 50 -21.33 11.23 -6.02
C PRO A 50 -20.28 10.18 -6.43
N LEU A 51 -19.64 9.50 -5.47
CA LEU A 51 -18.72 8.40 -5.79
C LEU A 51 -19.46 7.18 -6.34
N ARG A 52 -20.60 6.82 -5.75
CA ARG A 52 -21.46 5.73 -6.24
C ARG A 52 -21.92 6.00 -7.67
N ARG A 53 -22.33 7.24 -7.98
CA ARG A 53 -22.71 7.65 -9.35
C ARG A 53 -21.54 7.51 -10.32
N ARG A 54 -20.33 7.96 -9.97
CA ARG A 54 -19.13 7.77 -10.80
C ARG A 54 -18.81 6.29 -11.04
N VAL A 55 -18.91 5.46 -10.00
CA VAL A 55 -18.73 4.00 -10.10
C VAL A 55 -19.81 3.37 -10.98
N GLN A 56 -21.06 3.84 -10.89
CA GLN A 56 -22.15 3.36 -11.74
C GLN A 56 -21.96 3.78 -13.22
N GLN A 57 -21.56 5.03 -13.47
CA GLN A 57 -21.27 5.53 -14.82
C GLN A 57 -20.11 4.78 -15.47
N ASN A 58 -19.05 4.46 -14.71
CA ASN A 58 -17.89 3.72 -15.19
C ASN A 58 -17.97 2.20 -14.93
N ARG A 59 -19.17 1.61 -14.82
CA ARG A 59 -19.37 0.17 -14.53
C ARG A 59 -18.52 -0.75 -15.41
N ARG A 60 -18.37 -0.43 -16.70
CA ARG A 60 -17.58 -1.20 -17.67
C ARG A 60 -16.06 -1.12 -17.46
N SER A 61 -15.56 -0.04 -16.86
CA SER A 61 -14.13 0.20 -16.61
C SER A 61 -13.76 0.17 -15.12
N LEU A 62 -14.63 -0.40 -14.26
CA LEU A 62 -14.40 -0.44 -12.81
C LEU A 62 -13.09 -1.09 -12.42
N PHE A 63 -12.74 -2.18 -13.10
CA PHE A 63 -11.47 -2.85 -12.88
C PHE A 63 -10.28 -1.92 -13.20
N ALA A 64 -10.30 -1.24 -14.34
CA ALA A 64 -9.25 -0.32 -14.75
C ALA A 64 -9.16 0.91 -13.83
N MET A 65 -10.29 1.46 -13.39
CA MET A 65 -10.36 2.55 -12.41
C MET A 65 -9.76 2.12 -11.07
N LEU A 66 -10.10 0.92 -10.61
CA LEU A 66 -9.57 0.35 -9.37
C LEU A 66 -8.08 0.02 -9.46
N LEU A 67 -7.63 -0.44 -10.63
CA LEU A 67 -6.24 -0.72 -10.90
C LEU A 67 -5.42 0.58 -10.91
N SER A 68 -5.89 1.61 -11.61
CA SER A 68 -5.22 2.91 -11.64
C SER A 68 -5.15 3.55 -10.24
N LEU A 69 -6.21 3.44 -9.44
CA LEU A 69 -6.22 3.91 -8.04
C LEU A 69 -5.22 3.19 -7.11
N ARG A 70 -4.78 1.98 -7.48
CA ARG A 70 -3.77 1.23 -6.72
C ARG A 70 -2.36 1.49 -7.22
N LEU A 71 -2.21 1.66 -8.54
CA LEU A 71 -0.95 2.00 -9.17
C LEU A 71 -0.54 3.44 -8.83
N PHE A 72 -1.51 4.37 -8.82
CA PHE A 72 -1.32 5.73 -8.34
C PHE A 72 -1.65 5.78 -6.84
N PRO A 73 -0.67 6.05 -5.94
CA PRO A 73 -0.84 5.96 -4.48
C PRO A 73 -1.73 7.07 -3.88
N MET A 74 -2.58 7.72 -4.68
CA MET A 74 -3.49 8.77 -4.25
C MET A 74 -4.48 8.29 -3.19
N SER A 75 -4.85 7.01 -3.21
CA SER A 75 -5.74 6.41 -2.21
C SER A 75 -5.08 5.26 -1.47
N PRO A 76 -5.17 5.20 -0.13
CA PRO A 76 -4.64 4.08 0.63
C PRO A 76 -5.33 2.76 0.27
N ASN A 77 -4.58 1.66 0.20
CA ASN A 77 -5.15 0.34 -0.13
C ASN A 77 -6.22 -0.11 0.86
N TRP A 78 -6.03 0.15 2.16
CA TRP A 78 -7.04 -0.15 3.18
C TRP A 78 -8.35 0.58 2.89
N PHE A 79 -8.28 1.81 2.38
CA PHE A 79 -9.45 2.63 2.08
C PHE A 79 -10.21 2.03 0.89
N LEU A 80 -9.50 1.67 -0.18
CA LEU A 80 -10.13 1.01 -1.32
C LEU A 80 -10.80 -0.31 -0.92
N ASN A 81 -10.17 -1.10 -0.05
CA ASN A 81 -10.74 -2.36 0.43
C ASN A 81 -12.04 -2.14 1.21
N MET A 82 -12.11 -1.09 2.04
CA MET A 82 -13.33 -0.74 2.77
C MET A 82 -14.38 -0.04 1.92
N ALA A 83 -13.98 0.84 1.00
CA ALA A 83 -14.86 1.67 0.17
C ALA A 83 -15.50 0.87 -0.97
N SER A 84 -14.79 -0.11 -1.55
CA SER A 84 -15.29 -0.94 -2.65
C SER A 84 -16.68 -1.56 -2.40
N PRO A 85 -16.97 -2.22 -1.26
CA PRO A 85 -18.31 -2.76 -0.99
C PRO A 85 -19.37 -1.67 -0.78
N LEU A 86 -18.98 -0.52 -0.21
CA LEU A 86 -19.86 0.63 0.01
C LEU A 86 -20.27 1.29 -1.31
N LEU A 87 -19.36 1.31 -2.29
CA LEU A 87 -19.59 1.83 -3.63
C LEU A 87 -20.33 0.83 -4.55
N GLY A 88 -20.54 -0.40 -4.10
CA GLY A 88 -21.25 -1.44 -4.86
C GLY A 88 -20.38 -2.10 -5.94
N VAL A 89 -19.06 -2.12 -5.75
CA VAL A 89 -18.14 -2.83 -6.64
C VAL A 89 -18.24 -4.34 -6.40
N PRO A 90 -18.44 -5.16 -7.45
CA PRO A 90 -18.46 -6.61 -7.32
C PRO A 90 -17.08 -7.19 -6.98
N LEU A 91 -17.07 -8.25 -6.17
CA LEU A 91 -15.85 -8.93 -5.70
C LEU A 91 -15.00 -9.49 -6.85
N LEU A 92 -15.66 -9.91 -7.93
CA LEU A 92 -15.05 -10.37 -9.19
C LEU A 92 -14.14 -9.32 -9.86
N HIS A 93 -14.42 -8.03 -9.71
CA HIS A 93 -13.55 -6.97 -10.25
C HIS A 93 -12.53 -6.51 -9.21
N PHE A 94 -12.90 -6.58 -7.93
CA PHE A 94 -12.05 -6.19 -6.82
C PHE A 94 -10.84 -7.13 -6.65
N PHE A 95 -11.07 -8.45 -6.61
CA PHE A 95 -10.01 -9.44 -6.41
C PHE A 95 -8.85 -9.32 -7.43
N PRO A 96 -9.10 -9.37 -8.76
CA PRO A 96 -8.03 -9.23 -9.74
C PRO A 96 -7.39 -7.84 -9.69
N SER A 97 -8.13 -6.79 -9.31
CA SER A 97 -7.55 -5.44 -9.20
C SER A 97 -6.53 -5.34 -8.05
N VAL A 98 -6.78 -6.04 -6.94
CA VAL A 98 -5.83 -6.14 -5.82
C VAL A 98 -4.66 -7.02 -6.22
N PHE A 99 -4.93 -8.18 -6.82
CA PHE A 99 -3.90 -9.12 -7.22
C PHE A 99 -2.92 -8.48 -8.20
N LEU A 100 -3.40 -7.90 -9.30
CA LEU A 100 -2.55 -7.26 -10.33
C LEU A 100 -2.04 -5.90 -9.90
N GLY A 101 -2.85 -5.09 -9.22
CA GLY A 101 -2.45 -3.74 -8.81
C GLY A 101 -1.36 -3.72 -7.75
N LEU A 102 -1.28 -4.77 -6.92
CA LEU A 102 -0.26 -4.89 -5.87
C LEU A 102 0.88 -5.82 -6.23
N MET A 103 0.87 -6.46 -7.41
CA MET A 103 2.01 -7.24 -7.91
C MET A 103 3.34 -6.48 -7.85
N PRO A 104 3.49 -5.24 -8.38
CA PRO A 104 4.77 -4.54 -8.35
C PRO A 104 5.23 -4.25 -6.91
N TYR A 105 4.31 -3.85 -6.04
CA TYR A 105 4.58 -3.63 -4.62
C TYR A 105 5.00 -4.92 -3.90
N ASN A 106 4.28 -6.02 -4.13
CA ASN A 106 4.57 -7.32 -3.55
C ASN A 106 5.91 -7.86 -4.03
N PHE A 107 6.23 -7.66 -5.32
CA PHE A 107 7.52 -8.04 -5.91
C PHE A 107 8.67 -7.33 -5.20
N ILE A 108 8.64 -5.99 -5.14
CA ILE A 108 9.69 -5.19 -4.47
C ILE A 108 9.87 -5.62 -3.01
N THR A 109 8.75 -5.86 -2.30
CA THR A 109 8.80 -6.22 -0.88
C THR A 109 9.31 -7.64 -0.64
N VAL A 110 8.93 -8.59 -1.49
CA VAL A 110 9.42 -9.97 -1.42
C VAL A 110 10.89 -10.01 -1.79
N GLU A 111 11.30 -9.29 -2.83
CA GLU A 111 12.70 -9.21 -3.25
C GLU A 111 13.58 -8.54 -2.18
N ALA A 112 13.10 -7.49 -1.53
CA ALA A 112 13.76 -6.91 -0.36
C ALA A 112 13.94 -7.94 0.77
N GLY A 113 12.97 -8.85 0.94
CA GLY A 113 13.03 -9.94 1.92
C GLY A 113 14.06 -11.01 1.55
N CYS A 114 14.14 -11.37 0.28
CA CYS A 114 15.17 -12.27 -0.25
C CYS A 114 16.56 -11.67 -0.04
N MET A 115 16.75 -10.40 -0.42
CA MET A 115 18.00 -9.68 -0.20
C MET A 115 18.38 -9.69 1.27
N LEU A 116 17.44 -9.39 2.17
CA LEU A 116 17.69 -9.40 3.61
C LEU A 116 18.09 -10.78 4.15
N SER A 117 17.46 -11.86 3.67
CA SER A 117 17.82 -13.22 4.09
C SER A 117 19.21 -13.64 3.60
N SER A 118 19.61 -13.21 2.40
CA SER A 118 20.96 -13.47 1.88
C SER A 118 22.05 -12.72 2.64
N LEU A 119 21.72 -11.63 3.33
CA LEU A 119 22.64 -10.86 4.19
C LEU A 119 22.95 -11.56 5.53
N THR A 120 22.30 -12.67 5.85
CA THR A 120 22.45 -13.37 7.14
C THR A 120 23.63 -14.35 7.18
N SER A 121 24.34 -14.57 6.07
CA SER A 121 25.61 -15.31 6.08
C SER A 121 26.75 -14.33 6.34
N ILE A 122 27.28 -14.33 7.57
CA ILE A 122 28.32 -13.39 8.05
C ILE A 122 29.59 -13.40 7.18
N SER A 123 29.81 -14.47 6.41
CA SER A 123 30.94 -14.61 5.47
C SER A 123 30.76 -13.86 4.13
N ASP A 124 29.55 -13.38 3.80
CA ASP A 124 29.23 -12.74 2.51
C ASP A 124 28.85 -11.25 2.66
N LEU A 125 28.78 -10.75 3.91
CA LEU A 125 28.65 -9.32 4.23
C LEU A 125 29.86 -8.49 3.74
N PHE A 126 31.02 -9.12 3.59
CA PHE A 126 32.24 -8.49 3.07
C PHE A 126 32.43 -8.63 1.56
N SER A 127 31.50 -9.28 0.84
CA SER A 127 31.57 -9.34 -0.61
C SER A 127 31.20 -7.98 -1.20
N THR A 128 32.11 -7.40 -2.00
CA THR A 128 32.01 -6.04 -2.58
C THR A 128 30.68 -5.77 -3.30
N GLY A 129 30.04 -6.81 -3.85
CA GLY A 129 28.74 -6.71 -4.52
C GLY A 129 27.58 -6.38 -3.57
N THR A 130 27.67 -6.80 -2.31
CA THR A 130 26.64 -6.61 -1.29
C THR A 130 26.68 -5.19 -0.73
N MET A 131 27.88 -4.66 -0.47
CA MET A 131 28.11 -3.27 -0.05
C MET A 131 27.63 -2.26 -1.10
N LEU A 132 27.84 -2.55 -2.38
CA LEU A 132 27.39 -1.67 -3.47
C LEU A 132 25.86 -1.62 -3.54
N LYS A 133 25.19 -2.78 -3.44
CA LYS A 133 23.73 -2.86 -3.47
C LYS A 133 23.09 -2.13 -2.28
N LEU A 134 23.67 -2.24 -1.09
CA LEU A 134 23.18 -1.54 0.11
C LEU A 134 23.36 -0.02 -0.01
N THR A 135 24.48 0.43 -0.55
CA THR A 135 24.73 1.86 -0.82
C THR A 135 23.72 2.42 -1.82
N VAL A 136 23.47 1.70 -2.91
CA VAL A 136 22.47 2.11 -3.91
C VAL A 136 21.07 2.15 -3.32
N LEU A 137 20.68 1.13 -2.54
CA LEU A 137 19.35 1.09 -1.92
C LEU A 137 19.17 2.24 -0.92
N SER A 138 20.16 2.49 -0.07
CA SER A 138 20.17 3.63 0.87
C SER A 138 20.08 4.96 0.12
N GLY A 139 20.86 5.12 -0.96
CA GLY A 139 20.83 6.30 -1.82
C GLY A 139 19.46 6.51 -2.48
N LEU A 140 18.80 5.45 -2.95
CA LEU A 140 17.47 5.52 -3.53
C LEU A 140 16.41 5.92 -2.50
N VAL A 141 16.48 5.36 -1.28
CA VAL A 141 15.58 5.74 -0.18
C VAL A 141 15.80 7.19 0.21
N ALA A 142 17.06 7.62 0.35
CA ALA A 142 17.41 9.01 0.65
C ALA A 142 16.94 9.96 -0.46
N ALA A 143 17.17 9.61 -1.72
CA ALA A 143 16.71 10.38 -2.86
C ALA A 143 15.18 10.48 -2.90
N PHE A 144 14.47 9.39 -2.62
CA PHE A 144 13.01 9.40 -2.51
C PHE A 144 12.51 10.30 -1.37
N VAL A 145 13.16 10.27 -0.20
CA VAL A 145 12.84 11.16 0.94
C VAL A 145 13.13 12.62 0.59
N LEU A 146 14.25 12.90 -0.08
CA LEU A 146 14.63 14.25 -0.49
C LEU A 146 13.72 14.79 -1.58
N LEU A 147 13.35 13.98 -2.57
CA LEU A 147 12.37 14.34 -3.61
C LEU A 147 11.00 14.56 -2.99
N LYS A 148 10.58 13.71 -2.05
CA LYS A 148 9.33 13.92 -1.30
C LYS A 148 9.38 15.22 -0.50
N ARG A 149 10.52 15.56 0.12
CA ARG A 149 10.71 16.86 0.79
C ARG A 149 10.68 18.04 -0.18
N ARG A 150 11.20 17.87 -1.40
CA ARG A 150 11.17 18.90 -2.46
C ARG A 150 9.77 19.11 -3.04
N TYR A 151 8.94 18.06 -3.08
CA TYR A 151 7.55 18.11 -3.53
C TYR A 151 6.54 18.32 -2.39
N ALA A 152 6.95 18.24 -1.13
CA ALA A 152 6.12 18.56 0.02
C ALA A 152 5.89 20.06 0.05
N SER A 153 4.70 20.49 -0.36
CA SER A 153 4.24 21.88 -0.27
C SER A 153 4.48 22.43 1.14
N PRO A 154 4.93 23.69 1.28
CA PRO A 154 5.37 24.28 2.56
C PRO A 154 4.35 24.22 3.70
N GLU A 155 3.07 23.95 3.42
CA GLU A 155 2.04 23.73 4.45
C GLU A 155 2.23 22.45 5.27
N THR A 156 2.78 21.37 4.70
CA THR A 156 3.00 20.11 5.44
C THR A 156 4.20 20.17 6.37
N LEU A 157 5.20 21.01 6.06
CA LEU A 157 6.40 21.23 6.89
C LEU A 157 6.07 22.08 8.13
N ARG A 158 5.22 23.10 7.99
CA ARG A 158 4.71 23.88 9.13
C ARG A 158 3.93 23.03 10.12
N GLN A 159 3.21 22.03 9.65
CA GLN A 159 2.39 21.17 10.50
C GLN A 159 3.23 20.13 11.27
N SER A 160 4.35 19.66 10.71
CA SER A 160 5.34 18.85 11.45
C SER A 160 6.12 19.69 12.47
N GLU A 161 6.56 20.90 12.12
CA GLU A 161 7.25 21.79 13.07
C GLU A 161 6.34 22.21 14.23
N TYR A 162 5.04 22.44 13.97
CA TYR A 162 4.06 22.74 15.01
C TYR A 162 3.78 21.54 15.93
N SER A 163 3.70 20.33 15.38
CA SER A 163 3.49 19.11 16.16
C SER A 163 4.72 18.76 17.01
N ASP A 164 5.92 18.95 16.49
CA ASP A 164 7.17 18.71 17.24
C ASP A 164 7.38 19.78 18.32
N GLY A 165 7.02 21.05 18.06
CA GLY A 165 7.05 22.12 19.06
C GLY A 165 6.06 21.91 20.22
N LEU A 166 4.88 21.33 19.97
CA LEU A 166 3.90 21.01 21.01
C LEU A 166 4.30 19.81 21.88
N LEU A 167 5.08 18.88 21.33
CA LEU A 167 5.59 17.72 22.07
C LEU A 167 6.82 18.09 22.91
N ASN A 168 7.67 19.00 22.43
CA ASN A 168 8.84 19.47 23.18
C ASN A 168 8.49 20.50 24.27
N GLY A 169 7.30 21.12 24.21
CA GLY A 169 6.81 22.08 25.23
C GLY A 169 6.06 21.47 26.41
N LYS A 170 5.98 20.13 26.52
CA LYS A 170 5.26 19.41 27.59
C LYS A 170 6.17 18.65 28.56
N GLY A 171 7.45 19.02 28.65
CA GLY A 171 8.38 18.56 29.67
C GLY A 171 8.86 19.73 30.52
N LEU A 172 8.06 20.08 31.54
CA LEU A 172 8.58 20.65 32.79
C LEU A 172 9.47 19.62 33.48
#